data_AF-A0A3E1P0W7-F1
#
_entry.id   AF-A0A3E1P0W7-F1
#
_cell.length_a   1.000
_cell.length_b   1.000
_cell.length_c   1.000
_cell.angle_alpha   90.00
_cell.angle_beta   90.00
_cell.angle_gamma   90.00
#
_symmetry.space_group_name_H-M   'P 1'
#
loop_
_entity.id
_entity.type
_entity.pdbx_description
1 polymer ?
#
loop_
_entity_poly.entity_id
_entity_poly.type
_entity_poly.pdbx_seq_one_letter_code
_entity_poly.pdbx_strand_id
1 'polypeptide(L)'
;MNLYKQILKAAATFLSPLGYKRNGESFYLKKSGNLGAIRFYISAPTRPGQLNFTIYLYTRSTLLTKLQGCKLSTNPSHVDFHYRENIGYLLPGKDEYSWKINTSTISQSTISELGNILISIAHPAILHHISDEQLENYWKEGNCNGLRTYENINFLSFLSENRNRKPANTIRIEIDYKQMVALYACCYQVYMSIFRLNYGSWEEFQIYFEKRTFERQCFDYFIELCKENELPVQFDTTDPGSYYYTTMSKWGKKKTCLPGNMIGTAAYLANTFKNLLTHPEPDLQAFSMLNSRMISFFRETLSPYIGFTDKKKAEKICFYCQLEDQRCYSLNEL
;
A
#
# COMPACT_ATOMS: atom_id res chain seq x y z
N MET A 1 22.59 34.26 7.84
CA MET A 1 21.90 33.29 6.95
C MET A 1 21.90 31.93 7.62
N ASN A 2 20.75 31.28 7.81
CA ASN A 2 20.64 29.98 8.51
C ASN A 2 21.52 28.92 7.83
N LEU A 3 22.45 28.30 8.58
CA LEU A 3 23.42 27.31 8.10
C LEU A 3 22.78 26.16 7.33
N TYR A 4 21.64 25.65 7.80
CA TYR A 4 20.90 24.58 7.13
C TYR A 4 20.38 25.01 5.75
N LYS A 5 19.95 26.26 5.59
CA LYS A 5 19.57 26.80 4.27
C LYS A 5 20.78 26.86 3.32
N GLN A 6 22.00 27.06 3.83
CA GLN A 6 23.22 27.04 3.03
C GLN A 6 23.52 25.63 2.53
N ILE A 7 23.38 24.62 3.40
CA ILE A 7 23.54 23.19 3.05
C ILE A 7 22.55 22.80 1.96
N LEU A 8 21.27 23.11 2.14
CA LEU A 8 20.26 22.79 1.12
C LEU A 8 20.49 23.56 -0.19
N LYS A 9 21.06 24.78 -0.14
CA LYS A 9 21.43 25.53 -1.35
C LYS A 9 22.60 24.85 -2.07
N ALA A 10 23.62 24.40 -1.34
CA ALA A 10 24.74 23.66 -1.89
C ALA A 10 24.30 22.30 -2.45
N ALA A 11 23.47 21.54 -1.74
CA ALA A 11 22.91 20.30 -2.25
C ALA A 11 22.14 20.51 -3.56
N ALA A 12 21.39 21.61 -3.68
CA ALA A 12 20.68 21.95 -4.91
C ALA A 12 21.62 22.17 -6.10
N THR A 13 22.80 22.76 -5.91
CA THR A 13 23.75 22.98 -7.02
C THR A 13 24.30 21.68 -7.58
N PHE A 14 24.41 20.63 -6.74
CA PHE A 14 24.86 19.30 -7.17
C PHE A 14 23.72 18.44 -7.75
N LEU A 15 22.52 18.50 -7.16
CA LEU A 15 21.41 17.61 -7.53
C LEU A 15 20.56 18.13 -8.70
N SER A 16 20.49 19.45 -8.92
CA SER A 16 19.67 20.00 -10.02
C SER A 16 20.15 19.55 -11.41
N PRO A 17 21.47 19.51 -11.72
CA PRO A 17 21.96 18.97 -12.98
C PRO A 17 21.62 17.49 -13.21
N LEU A 18 21.38 16.74 -12.13
CA LEU A 18 20.96 15.33 -12.16
C LEU A 18 19.43 15.16 -12.29
N GLY A 19 18.70 16.26 -12.50
CA GLY A 19 17.24 16.26 -12.73
C GLY A 19 16.39 16.33 -11.46
N TYR A 20 16.99 16.50 -10.29
CA TYR A 20 16.22 16.65 -9.05
C TYR A 20 15.58 18.03 -8.94
N LYS A 21 14.35 18.07 -8.43
CA LYS A 21 13.64 19.30 -8.06
C LYS A 21 13.55 19.43 -6.55
N ARG A 22 13.99 20.57 -6.02
CA ARG A 22 13.92 20.85 -4.59
C ARG A 22 12.50 21.24 -4.19
N ASN A 23 12.04 20.71 -3.06
CA ASN A 23 10.82 21.13 -2.38
C ASN A 23 11.04 21.00 -0.86
N GLY A 24 11.18 22.16 -0.20
CA GLY A 24 11.55 22.25 1.21
C GLY A 24 12.96 21.67 1.48
N GLU A 25 12.98 20.60 2.27
CA GLU A 25 14.16 19.84 2.72
C GLU A 25 14.43 18.59 1.86
N SER A 26 13.59 18.35 0.87
CA SER A 26 13.63 17.17 0.01
C SER A 26 13.98 17.55 -1.43
N PHE A 27 14.67 16.64 -2.11
CA PHE A 27 15.01 16.73 -3.52
C PHE A 27 14.39 15.53 -4.23
N TYR A 28 13.53 15.79 -5.20
CA TYR A 28 12.72 14.76 -5.86
C TYR A 28 13.18 14.51 -7.30
N LEU A 29 13.30 13.23 -7.66
CA LEU A 29 13.57 12.77 -9.02
C LEU A 29 12.39 11.92 -9.49
N LYS A 30 11.77 12.28 -10.62
CA LYS A 30 10.76 11.44 -11.26
C LYS A 30 11.41 10.67 -12.41
N LYS A 31 11.31 9.33 -12.40
CA LYS A 31 11.83 8.47 -13.47
C LYS A 31 10.87 7.32 -13.72
N SER A 32 10.48 7.11 -14.97
CA SER A 32 9.54 6.04 -15.38
C SER A 32 8.23 6.01 -14.57
N GLY A 33 7.71 7.18 -14.19
CA GLY A 33 6.51 7.29 -13.36
C GLY A 33 6.74 7.09 -11.85
N ASN A 34 7.89 6.57 -11.43
CA ASN A 34 8.27 6.41 -10.02
C ASN A 34 8.96 7.65 -9.47
N LEU A 35 9.06 7.74 -8.15
CA LEU A 35 9.60 8.90 -7.44
C LEU A 35 10.78 8.48 -6.55
N GLY A 36 11.97 9.02 -6.83
CA GLY A 36 13.09 9.03 -5.90
C GLY A 36 13.10 10.33 -5.09
N ALA A 37 13.58 10.27 -3.84
CA ALA A 37 13.78 11.44 -3.01
C ALA A 37 15.06 11.33 -2.19
N ILE A 38 15.77 12.45 -2.06
CA ILE A 38 16.87 12.65 -1.11
C ILE A 38 16.39 13.69 -0.11
N ARG A 39 16.27 13.33 1.16
CA ARG A 39 15.75 14.19 2.22
C ARG A 39 16.80 14.48 3.26
N PHE A 40 16.92 15.75 3.63
CA PHE A 40 17.74 16.18 4.75
C PHE A 40 16.86 16.25 6.00
N TYR A 41 17.33 15.69 7.10
CA TYR A 41 16.64 15.67 8.38
C TYR A 41 17.52 16.34 9.43
N ILE A 42 17.04 17.42 10.05
CA ILE A 42 17.72 18.05 11.18
C ILE A 42 17.42 17.25 12.44
N SER A 43 18.44 16.92 13.21
CA SER A 43 18.29 16.35 14.55
C SER A 43 18.59 17.40 15.63
N ALA A 44 18.18 17.10 16.86
CA ALA A 44 18.45 17.99 17.99
C ALA A 44 19.96 18.25 18.12
N PRO A 45 20.38 19.50 18.36
CA PRO A 45 21.78 19.82 18.54
C PRO A 45 22.28 19.17 19.84
N THR A 46 23.46 18.55 19.77
CA THR A 46 24.13 18.00 20.96
C THR A 46 24.90 19.06 21.75
N ARG A 47 25.15 20.24 21.14
CA ARG A 47 25.83 21.38 21.75
C ARG A 47 25.24 22.70 21.25
N PRO A 48 25.27 23.79 22.04
CA PRO A 48 24.87 25.11 21.56
C PRO A 48 25.65 25.51 20.31
N GLY A 49 24.95 26.02 19.29
CA GLY A 49 25.58 26.47 18.03
C GLY A 49 25.96 25.36 17.04
N GLN A 50 25.74 24.09 17.39
CA GLN A 50 25.97 22.96 16.50
C GLN A 50 24.72 22.67 15.64
N LEU A 51 24.92 22.40 14.35
CA LEU A 51 23.89 21.83 13.48
C LEU A 51 24.17 20.35 13.27
N ASN A 52 23.17 19.52 13.57
CA ASN A 52 23.17 18.09 13.30
C ASN A 52 22.18 17.78 12.19
N PHE A 53 22.60 17.03 11.17
CA PHE A 53 21.66 16.53 10.16
C PHE A 53 22.06 15.16 9.61
N THR A 54 21.08 14.47 9.06
CA THR A 54 21.21 13.16 8.39
C THR A 54 20.56 13.25 7.02
N ILE A 55 21.00 12.42 6.08
CA ILE A 55 20.41 12.33 4.74
C ILE A 55 19.76 10.95 4.59
N TYR A 56 18.50 10.94 4.21
CA TYR A 56 17.75 9.73 3.87
C TYR A 56 17.47 9.66 2.38
N LEU A 57 17.53 8.44 1.86
CA LEU A 57 17.21 8.09 0.49
C LEU A 57 15.89 7.35 0.47
N TYR A 58 15.02 7.73 -0.45
CA TYR A 58 13.70 7.15 -0.56
C TYR A 58 13.33 6.85 -2.01
N THR A 59 12.67 5.72 -2.27
CA THR A 59 12.01 5.48 -3.56
C THR A 59 10.57 5.00 -3.38
N ARG A 60 9.69 5.47 -4.26
CA ARG A 60 8.26 5.19 -4.26
C ARG A 60 7.85 4.74 -5.65
N SER A 61 7.34 3.51 -5.70
CA SER A 61 6.69 2.91 -6.86
C SER A 61 5.27 3.45 -7.00
N THR A 62 4.96 4.05 -8.14
CA THR A 62 3.59 4.51 -8.42
C THR A 62 2.61 3.34 -8.53
N LEU A 63 3.08 2.18 -9.00
CA LEU A 63 2.28 0.95 -9.09
C LEU A 63 1.85 0.48 -7.69
N LEU A 64 2.77 0.42 -6.74
CA LEU A 64 2.47 0.05 -5.35
C LEU A 64 1.67 1.13 -4.60
N THR A 65 1.88 2.42 -4.89
CA THR A 65 1.04 3.46 -4.27
C THR A 65 -0.42 3.33 -4.69
N LYS A 66 -0.70 2.94 -5.94
CA LYS A 66 -2.06 2.61 -6.40
C LYS A 66 -2.64 1.39 -5.69
N LEU A 67 -1.83 0.34 -5.48
CA LEU A 67 -2.22 -0.83 -4.67
C LEU A 67 -2.60 -0.43 -3.25
N GLN A 68 -1.93 0.56 -2.68
CA GLN A 68 -2.25 1.02 -1.34
C GLN A 68 -3.55 1.84 -1.26
N GLY A 69 -4.16 2.21 -2.39
CA GLY A 69 -5.29 3.13 -2.44
C GLY A 69 -4.92 4.55 -2.00
N CYS A 70 -3.63 4.84 -1.86
CA CYS A 70 -3.14 6.14 -1.42
C CYS A 70 -3.16 7.12 -2.59
N LYS A 71 -3.71 8.32 -2.36
CA LYS A 71 -3.55 9.42 -3.32
C LYS A 71 -2.07 9.79 -3.38
N LEU A 72 -1.56 10.02 -4.59
CA LEU A 72 -0.20 10.51 -4.79
C LEU A 72 -0.09 11.92 -4.21
N SER A 73 0.32 12.02 -2.94
CA SER A 73 0.60 13.31 -2.29
C SER A 73 1.69 14.05 -3.07
N THR A 74 1.53 15.37 -3.21
CA THR A 74 2.54 16.28 -3.74
C THR A 74 3.73 16.40 -2.80
N ASN A 75 3.51 16.17 -1.51
CA ASN A 75 4.50 16.17 -0.43
C ASN A 75 4.43 14.86 0.35
N PRO A 76 5.00 13.76 -0.19
CA PRO A 76 4.97 12.48 0.49
C PRO A 76 5.72 12.51 1.82
N SER A 77 5.11 11.88 2.82
CA SER A 77 5.73 11.48 4.09
C SER A 77 6.75 10.37 3.84
N HIS A 78 7.70 10.16 4.77
CA HIS A 78 8.67 9.07 4.67
C HIS A 78 8.00 7.69 4.69
N VAL A 79 6.82 7.56 5.31
CA VAL A 79 6.03 6.31 5.34
C VAL A 79 5.39 5.98 3.98
N ASP A 80 5.35 6.94 3.05
CA ASP A 80 4.79 6.74 1.71
C ASP A 80 5.80 6.10 0.73
N PHE A 81 7.03 5.80 1.18
CA PHE A 81 8.11 5.27 0.36
C PHE A 81 8.37 3.79 0.65
N HIS A 82 8.64 3.03 -0.41
CA HIS A 82 8.81 1.58 -0.35
C HIS A 82 10.28 1.16 -0.17
N TYR A 83 11.22 2.01 -0.60
CA TYR A 83 12.62 1.94 -0.20
C TYR A 83 12.94 3.12 0.73
N ARG A 84 13.64 2.83 1.82
CA ARG A 84 14.09 3.80 2.81
C ARG A 84 15.48 3.41 3.28
N GLU A 85 16.44 4.30 3.10
CA GLU A 85 17.81 4.05 3.54
C GLU A 85 18.43 5.30 4.14
N ASN A 86 19.16 5.14 5.26
CA ASN A 86 20.01 6.20 5.77
C ASN A 86 21.31 6.17 4.99
N ILE A 87 21.74 7.29 4.42
CA ILE A 87 22.95 7.33 3.59
C ILE A 87 24.20 6.85 4.35
N GLY A 88 24.22 6.97 5.68
CA GLY A 88 25.34 6.50 6.52
C GLY A 88 25.66 5.02 6.32
N TYR A 89 24.63 4.18 6.15
CA TYR A 89 24.80 2.75 5.89
C TYR A 89 25.43 2.45 4.51
N LEU A 90 25.44 3.43 3.61
CA LEU A 90 26.08 3.34 2.29
C LEU A 90 27.50 3.92 2.27
N LEU A 91 27.94 4.58 3.34
CA LEU A 91 29.29 5.12 3.46
C LEU A 91 30.29 4.02 3.92
N PRO A 92 31.59 4.17 3.61
CA PRO A 92 32.62 3.31 4.19
C PRO A 92 32.53 3.31 5.72
N GLY A 93 32.52 2.12 6.33
CA GLY A 93 32.29 1.95 7.77
C GLY A 93 30.84 1.61 8.16
N LYS A 94 29.86 1.81 7.26
CA LYS A 94 28.44 1.39 7.37
C LYS A 94 27.76 1.68 8.72
N ASP A 95 28.11 2.78 9.37
CA ASP A 95 27.50 3.22 10.61
C ASP A 95 26.45 4.31 10.36
N GLU A 96 25.58 4.54 11.36
CA GLU A 96 24.64 5.65 11.33
C GLU A 96 25.41 6.99 11.33
N TYR A 97 25.58 7.56 10.14
CA TYR A 97 26.34 8.79 9.94
C TYR A 97 25.43 10.02 10.10
N SER A 98 25.84 10.94 10.98
CA SER A 98 25.25 12.28 11.08
C SER A 98 26.33 13.35 10.90
N TRP A 99 26.04 14.35 10.09
CA TRP A 99 26.90 15.51 9.95
C TRP A 99 26.74 16.42 11.17
N LYS A 100 27.88 16.85 11.73
CA LYS A 100 27.97 17.73 12.89
C LYS A 100 28.76 18.97 12.51
N ILE A 101 28.09 20.11 12.34
CA ILE A 101 28.73 21.37 11.92
C ILE A 101 28.69 22.36 13.09
N ASN A 102 29.86 22.76 13.59
CA ASN A 102 30.03 23.62 14.77
C ASN A 102 30.28 25.10 14.44
N THR A 103 30.25 25.48 13.16
CA THR A 103 30.65 26.81 12.69
C THR A 103 29.45 27.63 12.20
N SER A 104 29.56 28.96 12.27
CA SER A 104 28.54 29.88 11.73
C SER A 104 28.43 29.84 10.20
N THR A 105 29.47 29.31 9.52
CA THR A 105 29.54 29.12 8.07
C THR A 105 29.93 27.69 7.72
N ILE A 106 29.38 27.14 6.64
CA ILE A 106 29.80 25.83 6.14
C ILE A 106 31.18 25.96 5.47
N SER A 107 32.11 25.06 5.78
CA SER A 107 33.44 25.06 5.13
C SER A 107 33.33 24.57 3.69
N GLN A 108 34.27 25.01 2.84
CA GLN A 108 34.34 24.53 1.46
C GLN A 108 34.60 23.01 1.40
N SER A 109 35.37 22.47 2.34
CA SER A 109 35.62 21.02 2.44
C SER A 109 34.33 20.24 2.68
N THR A 110 33.44 20.69 3.58
CA THR A 110 32.14 20.05 3.83
C THR A 110 31.22 20.16 2.62
N ILE A 111 31.24 21.29 1.89
CA ILE A 111 30.47 21.41 0.64
C ILE A 111 30.96 20.39 -0.40
N SER A 112 32.27 20.28 -0.58
CA SER A 112 32.88 19.35 -1.53
C SER A 112 32.60 17.88 -1.16
N GLU A 113 32.73 17.53 0.11
CA GLU A 113 32.38 16.20 0.64
C GLU A 113 30.90 15.88 0.39
N LEU A 114 30.00 16.80 0.74
CA LEU A 114 28.56 16.64 0.51
C LEU A 114 28.26 16.45 -0.97
N GLY A 115 28.86 17.25 -1.84
CA GLY A 115 28.70 17.13 -3.30
C GLY A 115 29.13 15.76 -3.81
N ASN A 116 30.31 15.29 -3.37
CA ASN A 116 30.80 13.96 -3.72
C ASN A 116 29.83 12.87 -3.27
N ILE A 117 29.40 12.87 -2.00
CA ILE A 117 28.46 11.87 -1.46
C ILE A 117 27.13 11.87 -2.23
N LEU A 118 26.58 13.06 -2.54
CA LEU A 118 25.33 13.17 -3.28
C LEU A 118 25.44 12.62 -4.71
N ILE A 119 26.56 12.89 -5.39
CA ILE A 119 26.77 12.51 -6.79
C ILE A 119 27.19 11.04 -6.92
N SER A 120 28.14 10.57 -6.11
CA SER A 120 28.74 9.24 -6.28
C SER A 120 28.06 8.15 -5.47
N ILE A 121 27.24 8.49 -4.47
CA ILE A 121 26.59 7.51 -3.58
C ILE A 121 25.07 7.66 -3.64
N ALA A 122 24.54 8.82 -3.25
CA ALA A 122 23.09 9.01 -3.11
C ALA A 122 22.33 8.84 -4.43
N HIS A 123 22.81 9.51 -5.49
CA HIS A 123 22.15 9.44 -6.80
C HIS A 123 22.18 8.03 -7.41
N PRO A 124 23.33 7.33 -7.46
CA PRO A 124 23.37 5.92 -7.90
C PRO A 124 22.47 5.01 -7.08
N ALA A 125 22.43 5.15 -5.74
CA ALA A 125 21.54 4.35 -4.90
C ALA A 125 20.06 4.59 -5.23
N ILE A 126 19.64 5.84 -5.43
CA ILE A 126 18.28 6.15 -5.90
C ILE A 126 18.02 5.49 -7.25
N LEU A 127 18.93 5.62 -8.22
CA LEU A 127 18.77 5.00 -9.54
C LEU A 127 18.76 3.46 -9.50
N HIS A 128 19.43 2.88 -8.51
CA HIS A 128 19.49 1.44 -8.31
C HIS A 128 18.20 0.89 -7.71
N HIS A 129 17.33 1.71 -7.10
CA HIS A 129 16.10 1.27 -6.45
C HIS A 129 14.83 2.01 -6.92
N ILE A 130 14.88 2.81 -7.99
CA ILE A 130 13.73 3.62 -8.42
C ILE A 130 12.74 2.84 -9.29
N SER A 131 13.19 1.80 -10.00
CA SER A 131 12.29 0.98 -10.81
C SER A 131 11.60 -0.10 -9.98
N ASP A 132 10.42 -0.53 -10.43
CA ASP A 132 9.66 -1.60 -9.78
C ASP A 132 10.44 -2.93 -9.77
N GLU A 133 11.17 -3.23 -10.85
CA GLU A 133 12.06 -4.40 -10.96
C GLU A 133 13.16 -4.40 -9.90
N GLN A 134 13.80 -3.26 -9.72
CA GLN A 134 14.89 -3.13 -8.76
C GLN A 134 14.39 -3.21 -7.33
N LEU A 135 13.21 -2.65 -7.03
CA LEU A 135 12.56 -2.81 -5.73
C LEU A 135 12.25 -4.28 -5.45
N GLU A 136 11.69 -4.99 -6.43
CA GLU A 136 11.38 -6.41 -6.34
C GLU A 136 12.64 -7.25 -6.06
N ASN A 137 13.72 -7.03 -6.80
CA ASN A 137 14.99 -7.74 -6.61
C ASN A 137 15.59 -7.45 -5.23
N TYR A 138 15.62 -6.17 -4.83
CA TYR A 138 16.11 -5.75 -3.51
C TYR A 138 15.39 -6.47 -2.37
N TRP A 139 14.07 -6.63 -2.48
CA TRP A 139 13.23 -7.33 -1.50
C TRP A 139 13.37 -8.85 -1.54
N LYS A 140 13.56 -9.43 -2.73
CA LYS A 140 13.84 -10.87 -2.89
C LYS A 140 15.16 -11.30 -2.25
N GLU A 141 16.13 -10.39 -2.19
CA GLU A 141 17.40 -10.59 -1.47
C GLU A 141 17.25 -10.53 0.07
N GLY A 142 16.02 -10.33 0.58
CA GLY A 142 15.73 -10.26 2.01
C GLY A 142 15.86 -8.87 2.62
N ASN A 143 16.26 -7.86 1.84
CA ASN A 143 16.34 -6.49 2.34
C ASN A 143 14.93 -5.91 2.48
N CYS A 144 14.42 -5.73 3.69
CA CYS A 144 13.07 -5.22 3.93
C CYS A 144 13.08 -3.89 4.69
N ASN A 145 14.09 -3.04 4.48
CA ASN A 145 14.27 -1.82 5.28
C ASN A 145 13.00 -0.94 5.28
N GLY A 146 12.30 -0.96 6.42
CA GLY A 146 11.06 -0.23 6.65
C GLY A 146 9.76 -0.98 6.31
N LEU A 147 9.80 -2.13 5.63
CA LEU A 147 8.63 -2.96 5.33
C LEU A 147 8.51 -4.11 6.32
N ARG A 148 7.27 -4.45 6.69
CA ARG A 148 7.00 -5.69 7.43
C ARG A 148 6.98 -6.89 6.49
N THR A 149 7.21 -8.08 7.04
CA THR A 149 7.26 -9.33 6.26
C THR A 149 6.04 -9.53 5.37
N TYR A 150 4.83 -9.26 5.88
CA TYR A 150 3.61 -9.39 5.07
C TYR A 150 3.51 -8.33 3.95
N GLU A 151 3.95 -7.09 4.20
CA GLU A 151 3.94 -6.03 3.19
C GLU A 151 4.86 -6.41 2.06
N ASN A 152 6.03 -6.97 2.41
CA ASN A 152 6.98 -7.46 1.45
C ASN A 152 6.38 -8.57 0.57
N ILE A 153 5.79 -9.62 1.17
CA ILE A 153 5.15 -10.72 0.43
C ILE A 153 4.06 -10.19 -0.51
N ASN A 154 3.19 -9.31 0.00
CA ASN A 154 2.10 -8.75 -0.79
C ASN A 154 2.59 -7.85 -1.92
N PHE A 155 3.63 -7.04 -1.68
CA PHE A 155 4.21 -6.18 -2.71
C PHE A 155 4.96 -6.99 -3.77
N LEU A 156 5.69 -8.04 -3.38
CA LEU A 156 6.35 -8.96 -4.31
C LEU A 156 5.35 -9.71 -5.18
N SER A 157 4.28 -10.27 -4.59
CA SER A 157 3.19 -10.90 -5.36
C SER A 157 2.59 -9.89 -6.33
N PHE A 158 2.33 -8.68 -5.85
CA PHE A 158 1.72 -7.64 -6.68
C PHE A 158 2.59 -7.19 -7.85
N LEU A 159 3.87 -6.89 -7.59
CA LEU A 159 4.80 -6.44 -8.62
C LEU A 159 5.00 -7.52 -9.69
N SER A 160 5.20 -8.78 -9.27
CA SER A 160 5.40 -9.88 -10.21
C SER A 160 4.19 -10.10 -11.12
N GLU A 161 2.97 -9.96 -10.58
CA GLU A 161 1.73 -10.12 -11.35
C GLU A 161 1.41 -8.91 -12.25
N ASN A 162 1.71 -7.68 -11.82
CA ASN A 162 1.16 -6.47 -12.44
C ASN A 162 2.17 -5.64 -13.24
N ARG A 163 3.49 -5.86 -13.10
CA ARG A 163 4.53 -5.05 -13.77
C ARG A 163 4.36 -4.96 -15.29
N ASN A 164 3.94 -6.05 -15.92
CA ASN A 164 3.80 -6.13 -17.38
C ASN A 164 2.36 -5.90 -17.86
N ARG A 165 1.40 -5.66 -16.95
CA ARG A 165 -0.01 -5.48 -17.32
C ARG A 165 -0.23 -4.08 -17.86
N LYS A 166 -0.90 -3.97 -19.00
CA LYS A 166 -1.42 -2.69 -19.50
C LYS A 166 -2.51 -2.20 -18.54
N PRO A 167 -2.62 -0.89 -18.25
CA PRO A 167 -3.70 -0.36 -17.41
C PRO A 167 -5.05 -0.68 -18.06
N ALA A 168 -5.79 -1.64 -17.51
CA ALA A 168 -7.08 -2.04 -18.06
C ALA A 168 -8.19 -1.15 -17.50
N ASN A 169 -8.61 -0.17 -18.28
CA ASN A 169 -9.80 0.63 -18.00
C ASN A 169 -10.97 0.32 -18.93
N THR A 170 -10.90 -0.74 -19.74
CA THR A 170 -11.92 -0.99 -20.77
C THR A 170 -12.62 -2.34 -20.71
N ILE A 171 -12.07 -3.35 -20.02
CA ILE A 171 -12.69 -4.68 -19.95
C ILE A 171 -13.82 -4.62 -18.91
N ARG A 172 -15.04 -4.93 -19.35
CA ARG A 172 -16.20 -5.19 -18.49
C ARG A 172 -16.50 -6.67 -18.57
N ILE A 173 -16.64 -7.30 -17.42
CA ILE A 173 -16.97 -8.72 -17.35
C ILE A 173 -18.39 -8.85 -16.83
N GLU A 174 -19.15 -9.70 -17.51
CA GLU A 174 -20.46 -10.10 -17.04
C GLU A 174 -20.32 -11.11 -15.90
N ILE A 175 -20.99 -10.83 -14.79
CA ILE A 175 -20.98 -11.62 -13.56
C ILE A 175 -22.42 -11.86 -13.16
N ASP A 176 -22.72 -13.11 -12.79
CA ASP A 176 -24.05 -13.44 -12.28
C ASP A 176 -24.35 -12.62 -11.03
N TYR A 177 -25.57 -12.10 -10.94
CA TYR A 177 -25.97 -11.24 -9.83
C TYR A 177 -25.81 -11.93 -8.46
N LYS A 178 -26.07 -13.25 -8.38
CA LYS A 178 -25.88 -14.01 -7.13
C LYS A 178 -24.41 -14.11 -6.76
N GLN A 179 -23.50 -14.24 -7.72
CA GLN A 179 -22.06 -14.24 -7.45
C GLN A 179 -21.59 -12.91 -6.87
N MET A 180 -22.14 -11.78 -7.34
CA MET A 180 -21.84 -10.47 -6.74
C MET A 180 -22.39 -10.34 -5.31
N VAL A 181 -23.61 -10.83 -5.06
CA VAL A 181 -24.20 -10.87 -3.72
C VAL A 181 -23.36 -11.75 -2.79
N ALA A 182 -22.91 -12.90 -3.28
CA ALA A 182 -22.02 -13.80 -2.56
C ALA A 182 -20.68 -13.14 -2.23
N LEU A 183 -20.05 -12.43 -3.18
CA LEU A 183 -18.81 -11.70 -2.94
C LEU A 183 -19.00 -10.62 -1.86
N TYR A 184 -20.08 -9.85 -1.95
CA TYR A 184 -20.41 -8.84 -0.93
C TYR A 184 -20.58 -9.48 0.44
N ALA A 185 -21.32 -10.59 0.52
CA ALA A 185 -21.47 -11.33 1.76
C ALA A 185 -20.11 -11.77 2.32
N CYS A 186 -19.25 -12.37 1.48
CA CYS A 186 -17.92 -12.83 1.90
C CYS A 186 -17.05 -11.68 2.40
N CYS A 187 -16.96 -10.56 1.67
CA CYS A 187 -16.21 -9.38 2.11
C CYS A 187 -16.75 -8.81 3.43
N TYR A 188 -18.08 -8.76 3.59
CA TYR A 188 -18.71 -8.30 4.81
C TYR A 188 -18.46 -9.25 5.99
N GLN A 189 -18.48 -10.56 5.75
CA GLN A 189 -18.12 -11.57 6.75
C GLN A 189 -16.67 -11.41 7.20
N VAL A 190 -15.72 -11.25 6.27
CA VAL A 190 -14.32 -10.98 6.61
C VAL A 190 -14.22 -9.73 7.50
N TYR A 191 -14.83 -8.62 7.10
CA TYR A 191 -14.86 -7.39 7.91
C TYR A 191 -15.37 -7.62 9.34
N MET A 192 -16.52 -8.27 9.49
CA MET A 192 -17.15 -8.47 10.79
C MET A 192 -16.38 -9.46 11.67
N SER A 193 -15.82 -10.50 11.08
CA SER A 193 -15.00 -11.47 11.80
C SER A 193 -13.68 -10.83 12.26
N ILE A 194 -13.09 -9.91 11.49
CA ILE A 194 -11.89 -9.16 11.92
C ILE A 194 -12.18 -8.29 13.15
N PHE A 195 -13.32 -7.61 13.19
CA PHE A 195 -13.68 -6.80 14.37
C PHE A 195 -13.77 -7.66 15.64
N ARG A 196 -14.17 -8.93 15.49
CA ARG A 196 -14.37 -9.87 16.59
C ARG A 196 -13.14 -10.68 16.99
N LEU A 197 -12.11 -10.77 16.13
CA LEU A 197 -10.80 -11.33 16.50
C LEU A 197 -10.22 -10.66 17.75
N ASN A 198 -10.58 -9.40 18.03
CA ASN A 198 -10.21 -8.72 19.27
C ASN A 198 -10.71 -9.43 20.55
N TYR A 199 -11.63 -10.39 20.43
CA TYR A 199 -12.29 -11.10 21.54
C TYR A 199 -12.15 -12.63 21.47
N GLY A 200 -11.45 -13.18 20.48
CA GLY A 200 -11.27 -14.64 20.29
C GLY A 200 -9.82 -15.00 19.98
N SER A 201 -9.51 -16.29 19.81
CA SER A 201 -8.16 -16.71 19.42
C SER A 201 -7.97 -16.74 17.89
N TRP A 202 -6.74 -16.52 17.44
CA TRP A 202 -6.37 -16.55 16.03
C TRP A 202 -6.61 -17.93 15.39
N GLU A 203 -6.27 -19.00 16.12
CA GLU A 203 -6.46 -20.38 15.68
C GLU A 203 -7.94 -20.71 15.43
N GLU A 204 -8.83 -20.33 16.36
CA GLU A 204 -10.25 -20.59 16.18
C GLU A 204 -10.84 -19.82 14.98
N PHE A 205 -10.33 -18.62 14.69
CA PHE A 205 -10.70 -17.85 13.50
C PHE A 205 -10.24 -18.52 12.20
N GLN A 206 -9.03 -19.08 12.18
CA GLN A 206 -8.53 -19.87 11.05
C GLN A 206 -9.40 -21.10 10.81
N ILE A 207 -9.67 -21.87 11.87
CA ILE A 207 -10.55 -23.06 11.84
C ILE A 207 -11.95 -22.68 11.34
N TYR A 208 -12.48 -21.55 11.78
CA TYR A 208 -13.78 -21.07 11.33
C TYR A 208 -13.82 -20.83 9.82
N PHE A 209 -12.85 -20.09 9.27
CA PHE A 209 -12.82 -19.81 7.82
C PHE A 209 -12.46 -21.05 7.00
N GLU A 210 -11.68 -21.99 7.54
CA GLU A 210 -11.36 -23.24 6.85
C GLU A 210 -12.61 -24.09 6.59
N LYS A 211 -13.55 -24.13 7.54
CA LYS A 211 -14.82 -24.89 7.44
C LYS A 211 -15.84 -24.26 6.48
N ARG A 212 -15.65 -23.01 6.06
CA ARG A 212 -16.57 -22.25 5.22
C ARG A 212 -16.22 -22.41 3.73
N THR A 213 -16.53 -23.60 3.21
CA THR A 213 -16.17 -24.01 1.84
C THR A 213 -16.78 -23.10 0.77
N PHE A 214 -18.01 -22.61 0.96
CA PHE A 214 -18.69 -21.74 -0.02
C PHE A 214 -18.06 -20.36 -0.12
N GLU A 215 -17.66 -19.76 1.00
CA GLU A 215 -16.95 -18.49 1.03
C GLU A 215 -15.57 -18.63 0.36
N ARG A 216 -14.87 -19.74 0.61
CA ARG A 216 -13.61 -20.06 -0.08
C ARG A 216 -13.81 -20.21 -1.58
N GLN A 217 -14.82 -20.97 -2.00
CA GLN A 217 -15.18 -21.13 -3.43
C GLN A 217 -15.55 -19.80 -4.08
N CYS A 218 -16.26 -18.92 -3.37
CA CYS A 218 -16.57 -17.57 -3.87
C CYS A 218 -15.29 -16.76 -4.10
N PHE A 219 -14.38 -16.73 -3.13
CA PHE A 219 -13.08 -16.06 -3.28
C PHE A 219 -12.22 -16.69 -4.38
N ASP A 220 -12.19 -18.01 -4.47
CA ASP A 220 -11.45 -18.74 -5.52
C ASP A 220 -12.00 -18.41 -6.91
N TYR A 221 -13.32 -18.34 -7.07
CA TYR A 221 -13.94 -17.92 -8.33
C TYR A 221 -13.45 -16.55 -8.80
N PHE A 222 -13.42 -15.54 -7.92
CA PHE A 222 -12.94 -14.20 -8.32
C PHE A 222 -11.42 -14.17 -8.57
N ILE A 223 -10.65 -14.96 -7.84
CA ILE A 223 -9.20 -15.10 -8.07
C ILE A 223 -8.94 -15.70 -9.46
N GLU A 224 -9.61 -16.81 -9.81
CA GLU A 224 -9.44 -17.45 -11.11
C GLU A 224 -9.99 -16.58 -12.24
N LEU A 225 -11.17 -15.95 -12.07
CA LEU A 225 -11.73 -15.03 -13.05
C LEU A 225 -10.77 -13.85 -13.36
N CYS A 226 -10.08 -13.33 -12.33
CA CYS A 226 -9.07 -12.29 -12.49
C CYS A 226 -7.84 -12.79 -13.26
N LYS A 227 -7.36 -14.01 -13.00
CA LYS A 227 -6.23 -14.63 -13.70
C LYS A 227 -6.55 -14.88 -15.17
N GLU A 228 -7.69 -15.53 -15.46
CA GLU A 228 -8.13 -15.88 -16.81
C GLU A 228 -8.26 -14.66 -17.72
N ASN A 229 -8.65 -13.52 -17.16
CA ASN A 229 -8.89 -12.27 -17.91
C ASN A 229 -7.76 -11.24 -17.73
N GLU A 230 -6.65 -11.61 -17.09
CA GLU A 230 -5.48 -10.75 -16.81
C GLU A 230 -5.85 -9.38 -16.19
N LEU A 231 -6.83 -9.37 -15.28
CA LEU A 231 -7.45 -8.12 -14.82
C LEU A 231 -6.54 -7.33 -13.89
N PRO A 232 -6.44 -6.00 -14.04
CA PRO A 232 -5.61 -5.19 -13.17
C PRO A 232 -6.28 -5.05 -11.81
N VAL A 233 -5.46 -4.91 -10.76
CA VAL A 233 -5.93 -4.51 -9.44
C VAL A 233 -5.90 -3.00 -9.35
N GLN A 234 -7.01 -2.37 -8.95
CA GLN A 234 -7.05 -0.94 -8.71
C GLN A 234 -8.00 -0.61 -7.57
N PHE A 235 -7.44 -0.08 -6.48
CA PHE A 235 -8.24 0.51 -5.43
C PHE A 235 -8.70 1.90 -5.88
N ASP A 236 -10.01 2.10 -5.92
CA ASP A 236 -10.55 3.43 -6.16
C ASP A 236 -10.18 4.33 -4.98
N THR A 237 -9.51 5.45 -5.29
CA THR A 237 -9.09 6.44 -4.28
C THR A 237 -10.19 7.47 -3.98
N THR A 238 -11.43 7.19 -4.40
CA THR A 238 -12.56 8.08 -4.16
C THR A 238 -12.79 8.22 -2.67
N ASP A 239 -12.89 9.47 -2.22
CA ASP A 239 -13.12 9.80 -0.82
C ASP A 239 -14.45 9.18 -0.35
N PRO A 240 -14.45 8.36 0.71
CA PRO A 240 -15.64 7.72 1.29
C PRO A 240 -16.83 8.69 1.44
N GLY A 241 -16.53 9.95 1.80
CA GLY A 241 -17.56 10.98 2.03
C GLY A 241 -18.27 11.46 0.76
N SER A 242 -17.61 11.43 -0.40
CA SER A 242 -18.21 11.86 -1.68
C SER A 242 -19.18 10.82 -2.25
N TYR A 243 -19.01 9.56 -1.87
CA TYR A 243 -19.75 8.44 -2.42
C TYR A 243 -21.16 8.32 -1.82
N TYR A 244 -21.35 8.71 -0.56
CA TYR A 244 -22.63 8.62 0.16
C TYR A 244 -23.78 9.37 -0.55
N TYR A 245 -23.46 10.47 -1.24
CA TYR A 245 -24.44 11.27 -2.00
C TYR A 245 -24.67 10.76 -3.43
N THR A 246 -23.66 10.15 -4.07
CA THR A 246 -23.82 9.59 -5.43
C THR A 246 -24.48 8.21 -5.43
N THR A 247 -24.39 7.45 -4.35
CA THR A 247 -24.97 6.09 -4.25
C THR A 247 -26.49 6.08 -4.26
N MET A 248 -27.17 6.99 -3.55
CA MET A 248 -28.63 6.99 -3.48
C MET A 248 -29.31 7.09 -4.85
N SER A 249 -28.67 7.76 -5.83
CA SER A 249 -29.19 7.89 -7.20
C SER A 249 -29.02 6.64 -8.09
N LYS A 250 -28.21 5.66 -7.66
CA LYS A 250 -27.87 4.44 -8.42
C LYS A 250 -28.45 3.16 -7.81
N TRP A 251 -29.11 3.25 -6.66
CA TRP A 251 -29.69 2.09 -5.99
C TRP A 251 -30.80 1.46 -6.85
N GLY A 252 -30.79 0.13 -6.96
CA GLY A 252 -31.86 -0.66 -7.59
C GLY A 252 -31.65 -1.06 -9.04
N LYS A 253 -30.57 -0.64 -9.71
CA LYS A 253 -30.22 -1.20 -11.04
C LYS A 253 -29.45 -2.50 -10.83
N LYS A 254 -30.13 -3.64 -10.99
CA LYS A 254 -29.47 -4.95 -11.16
C LYS A 254 -28.52 -4.84 -12.36
N LYS A 255 -27.24 -4.64 -12.07
CA LYS A 255 -26.20 -4.61 -13.09
C LYS A 255 -25.51 -5.95 -13.05
N THR A 256 -25.44 -6.63 -14.17
CA THR A 256 -24.71 -7.90 -14.29
C THR A 256 -23.28 -7.69 -14.77
N CYS A 257 -22.76 -6.46 -14.79
CA CYS A 257 -21.37 -6.21 -15.21
C CYS A 257 -20.58 -5.46 -14.16
N LEU A 258 -19.38 -5.97 -13.86
CA LEU A 258 -18.37 -5.23 -13.10
C LEU A 258 -17.22 -4.80 -14.03
N PRO A 259 -16.69 -3.58 -13.86
CA PRO A 259 -15.40 -3.21 -14.42
C PRO A 259 -14.31 -4.21 -14.00
N GLY A 260 -13.42 -4.55 -14.93
CA GLY A 260 -12.35 -5.51 -14.70
C GLY A 260 -11.45 -5.16 -13.51
N ASN A 261 -11.21 -3.86 -13.28
CA ASN A 261 -10.43 -3.39 -12.15
C ASN A 261 -11.08 -3.65 -10.78
N MET A 262 -12.43 -3.65 -10.70
CA MET A 262 -13.16 -4.02 -9.48
C MET A 262 -13.02 -5.52 -9.18
N ILE A 263 -13.02 -6.35 -10.22
CA ILE A 263 -12.81 -7.80 -10.12
C ILE A 263 -11.37 -8.09 -9.69
N GLY A 264 -10.39 -7.41 -10.29
CA GLY A 264 -8.99 -7.52 -9.86
C GLY A 264 -8.81 -7.12 -8.39
N THR A 265 -9.49 -6.05 -7.93
CA THR A 265 -9.50 -5.67 -6.52
C THR A 265 -10.15 -6.72 -5.62
N ALA A 266 -11.27 -7.32 -6.04
CA ALA A 266 -11.89 -8.44 -5.32
C ALA A 266 -10.92 -9.62 -5.17
N ALA A 267 -10.30 -10.03 -6.27
CA ALA A 267 -9.33 -11.11 -6.32
C ALA A 267 -8.12 -10.86 -5.43
N TYR A 268 -7.56 -9.65 -5.46
CA TYR A 268 -6.45 -9.26 -4.61
C TYR A 268 -6.83 -9.33 -3.12
N LEU A 269 -7.99 -8.79 -2.75
CA LEU A 269 -8.46 -8.80 -1.35
C LEU A 269 -8.72 -10.23 -0.87
N ALA A 270 -9.33 -11.06 -1.71
CA ALA A 270 -9.53 -12.48 -1.46
C ALA A 270 -8.20 -13.22 -1.26
N ASN A 271 -7.23 -13.02 -2.16
CA ASN A 271 -5.91 -13.66 -2.07
C ASN A 271 -5.13 -13.19 -0.84
N THR A 272 -5.14 -11.88 -0.56
CA THR A 272 -4.51 -11.30 0.62
C THR A 272 -5.09 -11.89 1.91
N PHE A 273 -6.41 -12.00 1.99
CA PHE A 273 -7.09 -12.62 3.14
C PHE A 273 -6.71 -14.10 3.29
N LYS A 274 -6.73 -14.87 2.21
CA LYS A 274 -6.32 -16.28 2.23
C LYS A 274 -4.88 -16.44 2.69
N ASN A 275 -3.96 -15.61 2.19
CA ASN A 275 -2.56 -15.64 2.60
C ASN A 275 -2.42 -15.30 4.10
N LEU A 276 -3.16 -14.30 4.60
CA LEU A 276 -3.16 -13.99 6.02
C LEU A 276 -3.55 -15.19 6.89
N LEU A 277 -4.55 -15.97 6.49
CA LEU A 277 -4.98 -17.18 7.19
C LEU A 277 -3.92 -18.28 7.23
N THR A 278 -2.84 -18.21 6.44
CA THR A 278 -1.77 -19.22 6.46
C THR A 278 -0.70 -18.95 7.53
N HIS A 279 -0.70 -17.78 8.15
CA HIS A 279 0.28 -17.43 9.18
C HIS A 279 -0.06 -18.08 10.54
N PRO A 280 0.94 -18.56 11.29
CA PRO A 280 0.71 -19.15 12.61
C PRO A 280 0.25 -18.14 13.65
N GLU A 281 0.56 -16.85 13.46
CA GLU A 281 0.20 -15.75 14.35
C GLU A 281 -0.44 -14.59 13.56
N PRO A 282 -1.34 -13.80 14.18
CA PRO A 282 -2.00 -12.70 13.51
C PRO A 282 -1.07 -11.51 13.31
N ASP A 283 -0.87 -11.07 12.06
CA ASP A 283 -0.30 -9.75 11.79
C ASP A 283 -1.39 -8.68 11.90
N LEU A 284 -1.50 -8.07 13.09
CA LEU A 284 -2.57 -7.12 13.41
C LEU A 284 -2.62 -5.90 12.48
N GLN A 285 -1.48 -5.45 11.93
CA GLN A 285 -1.49 -4.31 11.01
C GLN A 285 -1.92 -4.74 9.62
N ALA A 286 -1.43 -5.89 9.13
CA ALA A 286 -1.90 -6.46 7.88
C ALA A 286 -3.42 -6.68 7.91
N PHE A 287 -3.92 -7.18 9.04
CA PHE A 287 -5.32 -7.32 9.34
C PHE A 287 -6.06 -5.99 9.31
N SER A 288 -5.58 -4.98 10.03
CA SER A 288 -6.18 -3.64 10.05
C SER A 288 -6.26 -3.04 8.64
N MET A 289 -5.21 -3.21 7.84
CA MET A 289 -5.12 -2.69 6.49
C MET A 289 -6.06 -3.43 5.53
N LEU A 290 -6.10 -4.78 5.58
CA LEU A 290 -7.06 -5.58 4.84
C LEU A 290 -8.49 -5.21 5.22
N ASN A 291 -8.77 -5.05 6.51
CA ASN A 291 -10.07 -4.68 7.04
C ASN A 291 -10.55 -3.35 6.46
N SER A 292 -9.70 -2.32 6.53
CA SER A 292 -10.00 -1.00 5.96
C SER A 292 -10.32 -1.08 4.46
N ARG A 293 -9.54 -1.86 3.69
CA ARG A 293 -9.75 -2.03 2.25
C ARG A 293 -10.99 -2.85 1.92
N MET A 294 -11.26 -3.93 2.66
CA MET A 294 -12.49 -4.72 2.53
C MET A 294 -13.72 -3.84 2.76
N ILE A 295 -13.72 -3.01 3.83
CA ILE A 295 -14.81 -2.07 4.14
C ILE A 295 -15.09 -1.13 2.99
N SER A 296 -14.06 -0.42 2.52
CA SER A 296 -14.22 0.52 1.40
C SER A 296 -14.71 -0.23 0.16
N PHE A 297 -14.14 -1.40 -0.15
CA PHE A 297 -14.54 -2.19 -1.30
C PHE A 297 -16.01 -2.62 -1.25
N PHE A 298 -16.47 -3.32 -0.21
CA PHE A 298 -17.86 -3.81 -0.22
C PHE A 298 -18.88 -2.67 -0.06
N ARG A 299 -18.59 -1.63 0.74
CA ARG A 299 -19.54 -0.53 0.99
C ARG A 299 -19.61 0.46 -0.16
N GLU A 300 -18.47 0.83 -0.73
CA GLU A 300 -18.40 1.93 -1.71
C GLU A 300 -18.35 1.36 -3.13
N THR A 301 -17.67 0.23 -3.34
CA THR A 301 -17.51 -0.35 -4.68
C THR A 301 -18.62 -1.34 -5.04
N LEU A 302 -18.92 -2.32 -4.17
CA LEU A 302 -19.92 -3.36 -4.48
C LEU A 302 -21.36 -2.98 -4.14
N SER A 303 -21.60 -2.31 -3.00
CA SER A 303 -22.96 -1.94 -2.57
C SER A 303 -23.81 -1.22 -3.62
N PRO A 304 -23.29 -0.36 -4.52
CA PRO A 304 -24.08 0.25 -5.60
C PRO A 304 -24.67 -0.75 -6.61
N TYR A 305 -24.13 -1.97 -6.68
CA TYR A 305 -24.53 -3.01 -7.63
C TYR A 305 -25.50 -4.04 -7.03
N ILE A 306 -25.79 -3.93 -5.73
CA ILE A 306 -26.59 -4.91 -4.98
C ILE A 306 -27.89 -4.27 -4.52
N GLY A 307 -29.00 -4.99 -4.72
CA GLY A 307 -30.31 -4.58 -4.25
C GLY A 307 -30.36 -4.50 -2.72
N PHE A 308 -31.09 -3.50 -2.19
CA PHE A 308 -31.16 -3.26 -0.74
C PHE A 308 -31.59 -4.49 0.06
N THR A 309 -32.58 -5.24 -0.42
CA THR A 309 -33.06 -6.47 0.23
C THR A 309 -31.98 -7.54 0.29
N ASP A 310 -31.24 -7.76 -0.80
CA ASP A 310 -30.20 -8.79 -0.85
C ASP A 310 -28.98 -8.39 -0.02
N LYS A 311 -28.64 -7.09 0.01
CA LYS A 311 -27.67 -6.55 0.96
C LYS A 311 -28.07 -6.86 2.40
N LYS A 312 -29.33 -6.61 2.78
CA LYS A 312 -29.81 -6.93 4.13
C LYS A 312 -29.78 -8.42 4.45
N LYS A 313 -29.93 -9.30 3.45
CA LYS A 313 -29.77 -10.75 3.65
C LYS A 313 -28.29 -11.13 3.78
N ALA A 314 -27.42 -10.59 2.92
CA ALA A 314 -25.98 -10.78 3.00
C ALA A 314 -25.39 -10.31 4.33
N GLU A 315 -25.89 -9.18 4.85
CA GLU A 315 -25.51 -8.66 6.16
C GLU A 315 -26.06 -9.49 7.34
N LYS A 316 -26.97 -10.44 7.09
CA LYS A 316 -27.48 -11.39 8.07
C LYS A 316 -26.85 -12.78 7.96
N ILE A 317 -25.94 -13.01 7.02
CA ILE A 317 -25.18 -14.26 6.99
C ILE A 317 -24.40 -14.37 8.30
N CYS A 318 -24.40 -15.57 8.88
CA CYS A 318 -23.87 -15.83 10.20
C CYS A 318 -22.40 -15.39 10.33
N PHE A 319 -22.12 -14.53 11.32
CA PHE A 319 -20.79 -14.07 11.68
C PHE A 319 -20.08 -15.09 12.56
N TYR A 320 -18.75 -15.02 12.57
CA TYR A 320 -17.97 -15.68 13.60
C TYR A 320 -18.31 -15.09 14.97
N CYS A 321 -18.80 -15.93 15.90
CA CYS A 321 -19.05 -15.64 17.33
C CYS A 321 -20.26 -14.74 17.74
N GLN A 322 -21.45 -14.85 17.12
CA GLN A 322 -22.79 -14.52 17.70
C GLN A 322 -23.90 -14.83 16.67
N LEU A 323 -25.08 -15.43 16.96
CA LEU A 323 -25.84 -15.73 18.17
C LEU A 323 -26.40 -17.16 18.02
N GLU A 324 -26.29 -18.03 19.03
CA GLU A 324 -26.92 -19.36 19.00
C GLU A 324 -28.47 -19.28 18.85
N ASP A 325 -29.07 -18.11 19.12
CA ASP A 325 -30.52 -17.90 19.17
C ASP A 325 -31.14 -17.11 18.00
N GLN A 326 -30.39 -16.73 16.95
CA GLN A 326 -30.97 -16.07 15.77
C GLN A 326 -30.87 -16.95 14.53
N ARG A 327 -31.93 -16.96 13.70
CA ARG A 327 -31.91 -17.59 12.37
C ARG A 327 -30.82 -16.92 11.53
N CYS A 328 -29.68 -17.59 11.45
CA CYS A 328 -28.61 -17.25 10.53
C CYS A 328 -28.92 -17.76 9.13
N TYR A 329 -28.52 -16.98 8.12
CA TYR A 329 -28.45 -17.47 6.74
C TYR A 329 -27.04 -17.98 6.45
N SER A 330 -26.95 -19.01 5.62
CA SER A 330 -25.75 -19.50 4.95
C SER A 330 -25.63 -18.87 3.56
N LEU A 331 -24.43 -18.90 2.97
CA LEU A 331 -24.23 -18.44 1.59
C LEU A 331 -25.12 -19.22 0.59
N ASN A 332 -25.45 -20.48 0.89
CA ASN A 332 -26.33 -21.32 0.07
C ASN A 332 -27.80 -20.88 0.06
N GLU A 333 -28.23 -20.13 1.07
CA GLU A 333 -29.59 -19.64 1.20
C GLU A 333 -29.80 -18.28 0.50
N LEU A 334 -28.72 -17.68 -0.01
CA LEU A 334 -28.74 -16.51 -0.91
C LEU A 334 -28.73 -16.94 -2.37
#